data_AF-A0ABD1RJ70-F1
#
_entry.id   AF-A0ABD1RJ70-F1
#
_cell.length_a   1.000
_cell.length_b   1.000
_cell.length_c   1.000
_cell.angle_alpha   90.00
_cell.angle_beta   90.00
_cell.angle_gamma   90.00
#
_symmetry.space_group_name_H-M   'P 1'
#
loop_
_entity.id
_entity.type
_entity.pdbx_description
1 polymer ?
#
loop_
_entity_poly.entity_id
_entity_poly.type
_entity_poly.pdbx_seq_one_letter_code
_entity_poly.pdbx_strand_id
1 'polypeptide(L)'
;MAADASSEIKISIENEEEKKMIELIERGQWLRAAILGANDGLLSTTSLMLGVGVAKEDKWLMIISGLAGAVAGSSRRNANSGKIVLNNSGFYEATRQQREVVEFNRPSQWPASGR
;
A
#
# COMPACT_ATOMS: atom_id res chain seq x y z
N MET A 1 47.95 -4.17 -29.19
CA MET A 1 47.82 -4.61 -27.79
C MET A 1 47.30 -3.54 -26.83
N ALA A 2 47.77 -2.27 -26.86
CA ALA A 2 47.38 -1.27 -25.85
C ALA A 2 45.95 -0.68 -25.98
N ALA A 3 45.32 -0.75 -27.15
CA ALA A 3 43.98 -0.18 -27.36
C ALA A 3 42.85 -1.02 -26.73
N ASP A 4 43.05 -2.34 -26.61
CA ASP A 4 42.04 -3.32 -26.17
C ASP A 4 41.76 -3.23 -24.66
N ALA A 5 42.83 -3.09 -23.86
CA ALA A 5 42.73 -2.92 -22.41
C ALA A 5 42.01 -1.62 -22.01
N SER A 6 42.15 -0.56 -22.81
CA SER A 6 41.51 0.74 -22.52
C SER A 6 39.99 0.68 -22.74
N SER A 7 39.53 -0.07 -23.74
CA SER A 7 38.09 -0.33 -23.94
C SER A 7 37.49 -1.21 -22.85
N GLU A 8 38.18 -2.26 -22.40
CA GLU A 8 37.68 -3.12 -21.32
C GLU A 8 37.56 -2.36 -19.99
N ILE A 9 38.53 -1.51 -19.67
CA ILE A 9 38.49 -0.64 -18.49
C ILE A 9 37.33 0.35 -18.60
N LYS A 10 37.12 0.95 -19.79
CA LYS A 10 36.02 1.89 -20.01
C LYS A 10 34.65 1.23 -19.86
N ILE A 11 34.47 0.04 -20.44
CA ILE A 11 33.23 -0.75 -20.33
C ILE A 11 32.99 -1.16 -18.87
N SER A 12 34.04 -1.51 -18.13
CA SER A 12 33.93 -1.91 -16.72
C SER A 12 33.53 -0.74 -15.81
N ILE A 13 34.08 0.44 -16.04
CA ILE A 13 33.70 1.66 -15.28
C ILE A 13 32.27 2.08 -15.60
N GLU A 14 31.87 2.02 -16.88
CA GLU A 14 30.53 2.40 -17.33
C GLU A 14 29.45 1.45 -16.78
N ASN A 15 29.73 0.13 -16.72
CA ASN A 15 28.85 -0.85 -16.06
C ASN A 15 28.74 -0.66 -14.54
N GLU A 16 29.83 -0.27 -13.86
CA GLU A 16 29.83 -0.04 -12.41
C GLU A 16 29.07 1.24 -12.03
N GLU A 17 29.16 2.30 -12.83
CA GLU A 17 28.35 3.50 -12.62
C GLU A 17 26.86 3.24 -12.86
N GLU A 18 26.51 2.50 -13.92
CA GLU A 18 25.12 2.15 -14.22
C GLU A 18 24.52 1.27 -13.10
N LYS A 19 25.27 0.29 -12.59
CA LYS A 19 24.86 -0.53 -11.44
C LYS A 19 24.61 0.29 -10.19
N LYS A 20 25.51 1.21 -9.84
CA LYS A 20 25.34 2.09 -8.67
C LYS A 20 24.10 2.96 -8.81
N MET A 21 23.85 3.49 -10.00
CA MET A 21 22.65 4.29 -10.27
C MET A 21 21.36 3.48 -10.11
N ILE A 22 21.33 2.25 -10.64
CA ILE A 22 20.17 1.35 -10.50
C ILE A 22 19.93 1.00 -9.03
N GLU A 23 20.98 0.69 -8.26
CA GLU A 23 20.87 0.38 -6.84
C GLU A 23 20.36 1.59 -6.02
N LEU A 24 20.81 2.82 -6.33
CA LEU A 24 20.32 4.03 -5.69
C LEU A 24 18.84 4.30 -5.99
N ILE A 25 18.40 4.03 -7.23
CA ILE A 25 17.00 4.18 -7.64
C ILE A 25 16.11 3.15 -6.93
N GLU A 26 16.53 1.88 -6.90
CA GLU A 26 15.84 0.82 -6.17
C GLU A 26 15.74 1.18 -4.68
N ARG A 27 16.81 1.76 -4.13
CA ARG A 27 16.81 2.24 -2.75
C ARG A 27 15.82 3.39 -2.50
N GLY A 28 15.72 4.32 -3.43
CA GLY A 28 14.73 5.41 -3.38
C GLY A 28 13.29 4.91 -3.47
N GLN A 29 13.04 3.84 -4.21
CA GLN A 29 11.70 3.28 -4.40
C GLN A 29 11.13 2.63 -3.13
N TRP A 30 11.93 1.87 -2.37
CA TRP A 30 11.48 1.32 -1.08
C TRP A 30 11.30 2.42 -0.03
N LEU A 31 12.16 3.45 -0.04
CA LEU A 31 12.06 4.57 0.88
C LEU A 31 10.76 5.36 0.65
N ARG A 32 10.38 5.57 -0.62
CA ARG A 32 9.09 6.20 -0.97
C ARG A 32 7.89 5.38 -0.51
N ALA A 33 7.93 4.05 -0.65
CA ALA A 33 6.89 3.17 -0.14
C ALA A 33 6.82 3.21 1.40
N ALA A 34 7.96 3.28 2.09
CA ALA A 34 8.03 3.38 3.54
C ALA A 34 7.48 4.71 4.06
N ILE A 35 7.82 5.83 3.41
CA ILE A 35 7.32 7.17 3.79
C ILE A 35 5.82 7.28 3.56
N LEU A 36 5.31 6.80 2.41
CA LEU A 36 3.87 6.79 2.15
C LEU A 36 3.11 5.88 3.13
N GLY A 37 3.66 4.71 3.46
CA GLY A 37 3.07 3.82 4.46
C GLY A 37 3.10 4.40 5.88
N ALA A 38 4.19 5.08 6.26
CA ALA A 38 4.29 5.73 7.56
C ALA A 38 3.36 6.95 7.68
N ASN A 39 3.18 7.73 6.61
CA ASN A 39 2.24 8.84 6.57
C ASN A 39 0.82 8.38 6.87
N ASP A 40 0.37 7.32 6.19
CA ASP A 40 -0.98 6.79 6.38
C ASP A 40 -1.14 6.11 7.75
N GLY A 41 -0.06 5.50 8.28
CA GLY A 41 -0.04 4.93 9.62
C GLY A 41 -0.14 5.98 10.73
N LEU A 42 0.69 7.02 10.70
CA LEU A 42 0.71 8.09 11.72
C LEU A 42 -0.57 8.93 11.72
N LEU A 43 -1.09 9.28 10.54
CA LEU A 43 -2.35 10.01 10.42
C LEU A 43 -3.51 9.20 10.97
N SER A 44 -3.54 7.89 10.70
CA SER A 44 -4.61 7.01 11.20
C SER A 44 -4.54 6.82 12.71
N THR A 45 -3.36 6.63 13.29
CA THR A 45 -3.20 6.55 14.76
C THR A 45 -3.54 7.86 15.45
N THR A 46 -3.13 8.99 14.87
CA THR A 46 -3.42 10.32 15.45
C THR A 46 -4.91 10.63 15.39
N SER A 47 -5.59 10.34 14.28
CA SER A 47 -7.04 10.52 14.14
C SER A 47 -7.81 9.63 15.12
N LEU A 48 -7.40 8.36 15.26
CA LEU A 48 -8.01 7.43 16.22
C LEU A 48 -7.81 7.92 17.66
N MET A 49 -6.59 8.34 18.01
CA MET A 49 -6.24 8.79 19.35
C MET A 49 -6.92 10.11 19.71
N LEU A 50 -7.10 11.03 18.74
CA LEU A 50 -7.91 12.24 18.89
C LEU A 50 -9.40 11.90 19.10
N GLY A 51 -9.94 10.97 18.30
CA GLY A 51 -11.33 10.52 18.43
C GLY A 51 -11.63 9.82 19.76
N VAL A 52 -10.70 8.99 20.25
CA VAL A 52 -10.81 8.32 21.56
C VAL A 52 -10.62 9.32 22.71
N GLY A 53 -9.68 10.26 22.59
CA GLY A 53 -9.42 11.27 23.61
C GLY A 53 -10.61 12.21 23.86
N VAL A 54 -11.42 12.48 22.83
CA VAL A 54 -12.71 13.20 22.98
C VAL A 54 -13.77 12.34 23.65
N ALA A 55 -13.74 11.02 23.45
CA ALA A 55 -14.73 10.11 24.03
C ALA A 55 -14.48 9.80 25.51
N LYS A 56 -13.22 9.74 25.97
CA LYS A 56 -12.83 9.49 27.38
C LYS A 56 -11.45 10.08 27.73
N GLU A 57 -11.34 10.75 28.88
CA GLU A 57 -10.08 11.35 29.39
C GLU A 57 -9.09 10.35 30.02
N ASP A 58 -9.52 9.09 30.20
CA ASP A 58 -8.70 8.04 30.81
C ASP A 58 -7.59 7.55 29.86
N LYS A 59 -6.35 7.97 30.13
CA LYS A 59 -5.13 7.61 29.36
C LYS A 59 -4.94 6.11 29.15
N TRP A 60 -5.38 5.29 30.11
CA TRP A 60 -5.33 3.83 30.00
C TRP A 60 -6.18 3.33 28.83
N LEU A 61 -7.43 3.79 28.72
CA LEU A 61 -8.37 3.40 27.65
C LEU A 61 -7.89 3.81 26.25
N MET A 62 -7.17 4.93 26.15
CA MET A 62 -6.55 5.43 24.93
C MET A 62 -5.43 4.51 24.41
N ILE A 63 -4.63 3.94 25.33
CA ILE A 63 -3.55 3.00 24.97
C ILE A 63 -4.13 1.66 24.51
N ILE A 64 -5.14 1.12 25.21
CA ILE A 64 -5.76 -0.16 24.85
C ILE A 64 -6.55 -0.07 23.54
N SER A 65 -7.23 1.06 23.28
CA SER A 65 -7.93 1.27 22.01
C SER A 65 -6.96 1.46 20.84
N GLY A 66 -5.85 2.15 21.05
CA GLY A 66 -4.77 2.27 20.06
C GLY A 66 -4.13 0.91 19.74
N LEU A 67 -3.88 0.09 20.77
CA LEU A 67 -3.34 -1.26 20.61
C LEU A 67 -4.35 -2.20 19.94
N ALA A 68 -5.63 -2.14 20.33
CA ALA A 68 -6.71 -2.90 19.70
C ALA A 68 -6.89 -2.50 18.22
N GLY A 69 -6.81 -1.21 17.90
CA GLY A 69 -6.86 -0.69 16.53
C GLY A 69 -5.64 -1.10 15.70
N ALA A 70 -4.44 -1.11 16.29
CA ALA A 70 -3.23 -1.60 15.63
C ALA A 70 -3.31 -3.11 15.31
N VAL A 71 -3.82 -3.91 16.25
CA VAL A 71 -4.03 -5.36 16.05
C VAL A 71 -5.13 -5.62 15.02
N ALA A 72 -6.25 -4.90 15.09
CA ALA A 72 -7.34 -5.00 14.12
C ALA A 72 -6.91 -4.56 12.71
N GLY A 73 -6.11 -3.49 12.60
CA GLY A 73 -5.57 -3.00 11.32
C GLY A 73 -4.47 -3.89 10.72
N SER A 74 -3.81 -4.71 11.54
CA SER A 74 -2.80 -5.68 11.08
C SER A 74 -3.39 -6.94 10.45
N SER A 75 -4.71 -7.15 10.56
CA SER A 75 -5.43 -8.17 9.81
C SER A 75 -5.40 -7.81 8.33
N ARG A 76 -4.28 -8.13 7.70
CA ARG A 76 -4.14 -8.10 6.26
C ARG A 76 -5.23 -9.00 5.70
N ARG A 77 -6.08 -8.36 4.89
CA ARG A 77 -6.89 -9.00 3.88
C ARG A 77 -6.08 -10.10 3.19
N ASN A 78 -6.36 -11.34 3.53
CA ASN A 78 -6.15 -12.48 2.67
C ASN A 78 -7.50 -13.18 2.53
N ALA A 79 -8.26 -12.80 1.51
CA ALA A 79 -9.47 -13.50 1.12
C ALA A 79 -9.69 -13.20 -0.37
N ASN A 80 -9.27 -14.16 -1.19
CA ASN A 80 -9.58 -14.29 -2.61
C ASN A 80 -9.05 -13.19 -3.54
N SER A 81 -7.78 -13.28 -3.90
CA SER A 81 -7.35 -12.84 -5.23
C SER A 81 -7.38 -14.04 -6.16
N GLY A 82 -8.52 -14.22 -6.85
CA GLY A 82 -8.55 -14.99 -8.08
C GLY A 82 -7.47 -14.45 -9.01
N LYS A 83 -6.76 -15.36 -9.68
CA LYS A 83 -5.61 -15.08 -10.56
C LYS A 83 -5.80 -13.78 -11.35
N ILE A 84 -5.01 -12.76 -11.03
CA ILE A 84 -5.01 -11.50 -11.76
C ILE A 84 -4.18 -11.73 -13.02
N VAL A 85 -4.85 -11.99 -14.13
CA VAL A 85 -4.21 -12.08 -15.44
C VAL A 85 -3.78 -10.66 -15.83
N LEU A 86 -2.47 -10.47 -15.97
CA LEU A 86 -1.87 -9.20 -16.39
C LEU A 86 -2.11 -9.00 -17.90
N ASN A 87 -3.29 -8.50 -18.24
CA ASN A 87 -3.60 -7.90 -19.54
C ASN A 87 -4.34 -6.58 -19.27
N ASN A 88 -4.28 -5.62 -20.20
CA ASN A 88 -4.91 -4.29 -20.07
C ASN A 88 -6.43 -4.36 -19.80
N SER A 89 -7.07 -5.50 -20.07
CA SER A 89 -8.47 -5.79 -19.74
C SER A 89 -8.72 -6.14 -18.27
N GLY A 90 -7.72 -6.61 -17.53
CA GLY A 90 -7.87 -7.16 -16.17
C GLY A 90 -8.14 -6.13 -15.08
N PHE A 91 -7.78 -4.86 -15.29
CA PHE A 91 -8.05 -3.79 -14.33
C PHE A 91 -9.55 -3.52 -14.17
N TYR A 92 -10.33 -3.67 -15.25
CA TYR A 92 -11.77 -3.44 -15.23
C TYR A 92 -12.53 -4.54 -14.46
N GLU A 93 -12.03 -5.79 -14.49
CA GLU A 93 -12.68 -6.92 -13.82
C GLU A 93 -12.53 -6.87 -12.30
N ALA A 94 -11.39 -6.40 -11.79
CA ALA A 94 -11.15 -6.24 -10.35
C ALA A 94 -12.14 -5.28 -9.68
N THR A 95 -12.59 -4.25 -10.41
CA THR A 95 -13.61 -3.31 -9.90
C THR A 95 -15.03 -3.89 -9.90
N ARG A 96 -15.30 -4.90 -10.74
CA ARG A 96 -16.60 -5.60 -10.78
C ARG A 96 -16.76 -6.52 -9.57
N GLN A 97 -15.67 -7.19 -9.16
CA GLN A 97 -15.64 -8.01 -7.95
C GLN A 97 -15.82 -7.17 -6.67
N GLN A 98 -15.21 -5.98 -6.59
CA GLN A 98 -15.43 -5.05 -5.48
C GLN A 98 -16.89 -4.55 -5.41
N ARG A 99 -17.58 -4.44 -6.55
CA ARG A 99 -18.99 -4.05 -6.61
C ARG A 99 -19.92 -5.12 -6.00
N GLU A 100 -19.66 -6.41 -6.22
CA GLU A 100 -20.48 -7.50 -5.67
C GLU A 100 -20.41 -7.59 -4.14
N VAL A 101 -19.23 -7.41 -3.53
CA VAL A 101 -19.09 -7.42 -2.06
C VAL A 101 -19.76 -6.20 -1.41
N VAL A 102 -19.81 -5.07 -2.10
CA VAL A 102 -20.54 -3.87 -1.66
C VAL A 102 -22.05 -4.03 -1.88
N GLU A 103 -22.46 -4.72 -2.94
CA GLU A 103 -23.86 -4.99 -3.27
C GLU A 103 -24.49 -6.02 -2.30
N PHE A 104 -23.70 -6.97 -1.80
CA PHE A 104 -24.08 -7.88 -0.71
C PHE A 104 -24.29 -7.16 0.64
N ASN A 105 -23.64 -6.02 0.88
CA ASN A 105 -23.78 -5.22 2.10
C ASN A 105 -24.65 -3.96 1.90
N ARG A 106 -25.53 -3.93 0.87
CA ARG A 106 -26.60 -2.92 0.83
C ARG A 106 -27.65 -3.29 1.89
N PRO A 107 -28.00 -2.38 2.83
CA PRO A 107 -29.21 -2.55 3.61
C PRO A 107 -30.40 -2.62 2.65
N SER A 108 -31.30 -3.58 2.90
CA SER A 108 -32.37 -4.08 2.03
C SER A 108 -33.51 -3.09 1.75
N GLN A 109 -33.22 -1.82 1.44
CA GLN A 109 -34.24 -0.83 1.14
C GLN A 109 -33.72 0.27 0.21
N TRP A 110 -34.08 0.16 -1.08
CA TRP A 110 -34.45 1.34 -1.86
C TRP A 110 -35.61 0.98 -2.80
N PRO A 111 -36.81 1.53 -2.59
CA PRO A 111 -37.99 1.19 -3.38
C PRO A 111 -37.89 1.88 -4.75
N ALA A 112 -37.83 1.09 -5.82
CA ALA A 112 -38.19 1.58 -7.14
C ALA A 112 -39.72 1.68 -7.19
N SER A 113 -40.24 2.87 -6.83
CA SER A 113 -41.60 3.27 -7.14
C SER A 113 -41.86 3.09 -8.64
N GLY A 114 -42.93 2.38 -8.97
CA GLY A 114 -43.33 2.15 -10.35
C GLY A 114 -43.53 3.44 -11.15
N ARG A 115 -43.21 3.35 -12.43
CA ARG A 115 -44.16 3.42 -13.54
C ARG A 115 -43.51 2.82 -14.77
#